data_AF-A0A917TCM1-F1
#
_entry.id   AF-A0A917TCM1-F1
#
_cell.length_a   1.000
_cell.length_b   1.000
_cell.length_c   1.000
_cell.angle_alpha   90.00
_cell.angle_beta   90.00
_cell.angle_gamma   90.00
#
_symmetry.space_group_name_H-M   'P 1'
#
loop_
_entity.id
_entity.type
_entity.pdbx_description
1 polymer ?
#
loop_
_entity_poly.entity_id
_entity_poly.type
_entity_poly.pdbx_seq_one_letter_code
_entity_poly.pdbx_strand_id
1 'polypeptide(L)'
;MTLAYILYFVSLGAAFFVSYIYVTYSMKTTNISLITNLFVASMMHVAIYSFAIFVWFLQALQLNEVQFSSGLELAFWLFVVSEIALLTTMIYKYRKEEVITGTRTILQFIKRNSTKAYNGIKNIPKT
;
A
#
# COMPACT_ATOMS: atom_id res chain seq x y z
N MET A 1 -26.25 17.19 7.80
CA MET A 1 -25.51 17.20 6.50
C MET A 1 -24.05 17.56 6.66
N THR A 2 -23.69 18.74 7.18
CA THR A 2 -22.29 19.19 7.36
C THR A 2 -21.43 18.23 8.18
N LEU A 3 -21.98 17.68 9.27
CA LEU A 3 -21.25 16.73 10.12
C LEU A 3 -20.82 15.45 9.38
N ALA A 4 -21.67 14.94 8.48
CA ALA A 4 -21.39 13.75 7.67
C ALA A 4 -20.20 13.95 6.72
N TYR A 5 -20.19 15.09 6.03
CA TYR A 5 -19.11 15.46 5.11
C TYR A 5 -17.79 15.68 5.86
N ILE A 6 -17.83 16.31 7.03
CA ILE A 6 -16.63 16.50 7.87
C ILE A 6 -16.07 15.15 8.29
N LEU A 7 -16.91 14.25 8.80
CA LEU A 7 -16.50 12.90 9.22
C LEU A 7 -15.91 12.09 8.06
N TYR A 8 -16.48 12.24 6.88
CA TYR A 8 -15.99 11.65 5.65
C TYR A 8 -14.60 12.21 5.24
N PHE A 9 -14.39 13.53 5.25
CA PHE A 9 -13.08 14.12 4.95
C PHE A 9 -12.01 13.73 5.98
N VAL A 10 -12.37 13.71 7.27
CA VAL A 10 -11.47 13.29 8.35
C VAL A 10 -11.07 11.83 8.21
N SER A 11 -12.03 10.95 7.90
CA SER A 11 -11.74 9.53 7.68
C SER A 11 -10.89 9.29 6.44
N LEU A 12 -11.10 10.04 5.36
CA LEU A 12 -10.24 9.97 4.16
C LEU A 12 -8.80 10.42 4.49
N GLY A 13 -8.64 11.52 5.22
CA GLY A 13 -7.31 11.97 5.67
C GLY A 13 -6.63 10.95 6.59
N ALA A 14 -7.39 10.36 7.52
CA ALA A 14 -6.88 9.31 8.41
C ALA A 14 -6.49 8.06 7.63
N ALA A 15 -7.29 7.62 6.66
CA ALA A 15 -7.03 6.44 5.86
C ALA A 15 -5.75 6.61 5.02
N PHE A 16 -5.58 7.77 4.40
CA PHE A 16 -4.36 8.12 3.67
C PHE A 16 -3.14 8.12 4.60
N PHE A 17 -3.26 8.75 5.77
CA PHE A 17 -2.15 8.87 6.72
C PHE A 17 -1.73 7.53 7.32
N VAL A 18 -2.69 6.69 7.71
CA VAL A 18 -2.43 5.33 8.22
C VAL A 18 -1.73 4.49 7.16
N SER A 19 -2.22 4.51 5.92
CA SER A 19 -1.62 3.77 4.80
C SER A 19 -0.22 4.29 4.47
N TYR A 20 -0.01 5.61 4.55
CA TYR A 20 1.29 6.24 4.34
C TYR A 20 2.33 5.82 5.40
N ILE A 21 1.93 5.86 6.68
CA ILE A 21 2.78 5.43 7.79
C ILE A 21 3.11 3.95 7.65
N TYR A 22 2.11 3.11 7.33
CA TYR A 22 2.31 1.68 7.18
C TYR A 22 3.38 1.36 6.14
N VAL A 23 3.29 1.91 4.92
CA VAL A 23 4.30 1.65 3.87
C VAL A 23 5.67 2.18 4.32
N THR A 24 5.72 3.40 4.87
CA THR A 24 6.98 4.01 5.30
C THR A 24 7.67 3.20 6.41
N TYR A 25 6.89 2.67 7.36
CA TYR A 25 7.40 1.82 8.43
C TYR A 25 7.82 0.46 7.91
N SER A 26 6.97 -0.21 7.13
CA SER A 26 7.21 -1.54 6.58
C SER A 26 8.45 -1.58 5.68
N MET A 27 8.65 -0.55 4.84
CA MET A 27 9.85 -0.43 4.00
C MET A 27 11.15 -0.26 4.82
N LYS A 28 11.07 0.26 6.05
CA LYS A 28 12.25 0.41 6.94
C LYS A 28 12.53 -0.82 7.78
N THR A 29 11.50 -1.56 8.17
CA THR A 29 11.61 -2.66 9.14
C THR A 29 11.59 -4.03 8.50
N THR A 30 11.01 -4.17 7.31
CA THR A 30 10.85 -5.45 6.62
C THR A 30 11.64 -5.47 5.30
N ASN A 31 11.98 -6.68 4.84
CA ASN A 31 12.56 -6.93 3.50
C ASN A 31 11.48 -7.26 2.45
N ILE A 32 10.22 -6.89 2.71
CA ILE A 32 9.09 -7.16 1.81
C ILE A 32 9.16 -6.20 0.61
N SER A 33 8.78 -6.67 -0.58
CA SER A 33 8.76 -5.84 -1.79
C SER A 33 7.83 -4.64 -1.66
N LEU A 34 8.12 -3.55 -2.38
CA LEU A 34 7.29 -2.34 -2.37
C LEU A 34 5.89 -2.66 -2.88
N ILE A 35 5.77 -3.51 -3.91
CA ILE A 35 4.49 -3.91 -4.49
C ILE A 35 3.61 -4.60 -3.44
N THR A 36 4.18 -5.54 -2.66
CA THR A 36 3.42 -6.22 -1.60
C THR A 36 2.99 -5.24 -0.51
N ASN A 37 3.88 -4.34 -0.09
CA ASN A 37 3.54 -3.32 0.91
C ASN A 37 2.48 -2.33 0.41
N LEU A 38 2.55 -1.93 -0.86
CA LEU A 38 1.55 -1.09 -1.52
C LEU A 38 0.19 -1.78 -1.61
N PHE A 39 0.17 -3.08 -1.92
CA PHE A 39 -1.06 -3.85 -1.95
C PHE A 39 -1.73 -3.92 -0.58
N VAL A 40 -0.96 -4.17 0.48
CA VAL A 40 -1.52 -4.18 1.85
C VAL A 40 -2.00 -2.78 2.24
N ALA A 41 -1.23 -1.73 1.92
CA ALA A 41 -1.63 -0.36 2.18
C ALA A 41 -2.93 0.02 1.44
N SER A 42 -3.07 -0.40 0.19
CA SER A 42 -4.29 -0.24 -0.61
C SER A 42 -5.48 -0.91 0.06
N MET A 43 -5.32 -2.15 0.54
CA MET A 43 -6.38 -2.86 1.26
C MET A 43 -6.76 -2.18 2.57
N MET A 44 -5.78 -1.63 3.31
CA MET A 44 -6.05 -0.84 4.51
C MET A 44 -6.82 0.44 4.18
N HIS A 45 -6.43 1.13 3.11
CA HIS A 45 -7.10 2.34 2.64
C HIS A 45 -8.56 2.04 2.28
N VAL A 46 -8.80 0.99 1.47
CA VAL A 46 -10.15 0.51 1.10
C VAL A 46 -10.97 0.15 2.33
N ALA A 47 -10.39 -0.53 3.32
CA ALA A 47 -11.11 -0.96 4.51
C ALA A 47 -11.61 0.23 5.34
N ILE A 48 -10.73 1.19 5.67
CA ILE A 48 -11.10 2.40 6.41
C ILE A 48 -12.12 3.22 5.62
N TYR A 49 -11.92 3.29 4.31
CA TYR A 49 -12.80 4.01 3.41
C TYR A 49 -14.20 3.40 3.30
N SER A 50 -14.30 2.06 3.31
CA SER A 50 -15.57 1.33 3.33
C SER A 50 -16.36 1.63 4.60
N PHE A 51 -15.70 1.76 5.75
CA PHE A 51 -16.37 2.19 6.98
C PHE A 51 -16.90 3.63 6.88
N ALA A 52 -16.16 4.54 6.25
CA ALA A 52 -16.63 5.91 6.03
C ALA A 52 -17.87 5.97 5.13
N ILE A 53 -17.88 5.20 4.03
CA ILE A 53 -19.05 5.06 3.15
C ILE A 53 -20.21 4.43 3.91
N PHE A 54 -19.97 3.44 4.75
CA PHE A 54 -21.03 2.79 5.52
C PHE A 54 -21.68 3.75 6.52
N VAL A 55 -20.89 4.58 7.20
CA VAL A 55 -21.41 5.64 8.08
C VAL A 55 -22.22 6.67 7.27
N TRP A 56 -21.72 7.06 6.10
CA TRP A 56 -22.45 7.93 5.18
C TRP A 56 -23.78 7.31 4.73
N PHE A 57 -23.78 6.03 4.38
CA PHE A 57 -24.97 5.26 3.97
C PHE A 57 -26.04 5.27 5.06
N LEU A 58 -25.67 4.97 6.32
CA LEU A 58 -26.61 5.00 7.45
C LEU A 58 -27.26 6.37 7.64
N GLN A 59 -26.51 7.43 7.37
CA GLN A 59 -27.00 8.80 7.51
C GLN A 59 -27.86 9.23 6.30
N ALA A 60 -27.52 8.74 5.11
CA ALA A 60 -28.26 9.00 3.88
C ALA A 60 -29.62 8.28 3.81
N LEU A 61 -29.81 7.16 4.53
CA LEU A 61 -31.11 6.49 4.67
C LEU A 61 -32.20 7.39 5.27
N GLN A 62 -31.82 8.41 6.03
CA GLN A 62 -32.74 9.41 6.61
C GLN A 62 -32.95 10.63 5.71
N LEU A 63 -32.31 10.65 4.54
CA LEU A 63 -32.25 11.77 3.60
C LEU A 63 -32.83 11.37 2.24
N ASN A 64 -32.79 12.31 1.28
CA ASN A 64 -33.35 12.15 -0.05
C ASN A 64 -32.43 11.31 -0.98
N GLU A 65 -33.00 10.53 -1.91
CA GLU A 65 -32.27 9.63 -2.82
C GLU A 65 -31.18 10.34 -3.65
N VAL A 66 -31.45 11.58 -4.04
CA VAL A 66 -30.50 12.42 -4.80
C VAL A 66 -29.22 12.71 -4.00
N GLN A 67 -29.34 12.93 -2.70
CA GLN A 67 -28.19 13.20 -1.82
C GLN A 67 -27.38 11.93 -1.56
N PHE A 68 -28.05 10.77 -1.54
CA PHE A 68 -27.37 9.49 -1.47
C PHE A 68 -26.50 9.25 -2.71
N SER A 69 -27.08 9.38 -3.91
CA SER A 69 -26.36 9.13 -5.17
C SER A 69 -25.19 10.09 -5.38
N SER A 70 -25.41 11.39 -5.16
CA SER A 70 -24.35 12.39 -5.32
C SER A 70 -23.21 12.24 -4.30
N GLY A 71 -23.53 11.87 -3.06
CA GLY A 71 -22.52 11.57 -2.03
C GLY A 71 -21.67 10.35 -2.39
N LEU A 72 -22.29 9.30 -2.93
CA LEU A 72 -21.59 8.08 -3.35
C LEU A 72 -20.65 8.33 -4.54
N GLU A 73 -21.08 9.11 -5.52
CA GLU A 73 -20.25 9.47 -6.68
C GLU A 73 -19.03 10.30 -6.25
N LEU A 74 -19.25 11.33 -5.44
CA LEU A 74 -18.18 12.17 -4.89
C LEU A 74 -17.21 11.32 -4.06
N ALA A 75 -17.75 10.40 -3.24
CA ALA A 75 -16.97 9.46 -2.48
C ALA A 75 -16.06 8.62 -3.42
N PHE A 76 -16.62 8.00 -4.45
CA PHE A 76 -15.83 7.18 -5.37
C PHE A 76 -14.65 7.95 -6.00
N TRP A 77 -14.90 9.17 -6.49
CA TRP A 77 -13.85 10.00 -7.09
C TRP A 77 -12.74 10.37 -6.11
N LEU A 78 -13.11 10.75 -4.88
CA LEU A 78 -12.14 11.11 -3.85
C LEU A 78 -11.26 9.93 -3.43
N PHE A 79 -11.83 8.73 -3.39
CA PHE A 79 -11.07 7.50 -3.14
C PHE A 79 -10.07 7.20 -4.26
N VAL A 80 -10.50 7.25 -5.51
CA VAL A 80 -9.62 6.98 -6.66
C VAL A 80 -8.45 7.96 -6.66
N VAL A 81 -8.72 9.25 -6.43
CA VAL A 81 -7.67 10.28 -6.37
C VAL A 81 -6.73 10.06 -5.18
N SER A 82 -7.24 9.74 -3.99
CA SER A 82 -6.40 9.52 -2.81
C SER A 82 -5.52 8.27 -2.96
N GLU A 83 -6.06 7.22 -3.58
CA GLU A 83 -5.35 5.97 -3.84
C GLU A 83 -4.22 6.16 -4.87
N ILE A 84 -4.51 6.85 -5.97
CA ILE A 84 -3.49 7.21 -6.97
C ILE A 84 -2.40 8.09 -6.34
N ALA A 85 -2.78 9.06 -5.50
CA ALA A 85 -1.84 9.91 -4.81
C ALA A 85 -0.93 9.11 -3.86
N LEU A 86 -1.47 8.15 -3.11
CA LEU A 86 -0.72 7.27 -2.21
C LEU A 86 0.29 6.44 -3.01
N LEU A 87 -0.18 5.75 -4.05
CA LEU A 87 0.63 4.89 -4.91
C LEU A 87 1.77 5.69 -5.56
N THR A 88 1.44 6.82 -6.19
CA THR A 88 2.41 7.67 -6.89
C THR A 88 3.48 8.20 -5.92
N THR A 89 3.07 8.64 -4.73
CA THR A 89 3.98 9.15 -3.70
C THR A 89 4.95 8.07 -3.24
N MET A 90 4.45 6.85 -2.98
CA MET A 90 5.29 5.74 -2.51
C MET A 90 6.21 5.21 -3.59
N ILE A 91 5.72 5.05 -4.82
CA ILE A 91 6.54 4.64 -5.96
C ILE A 91 7.66 5.66 -6.18
N TYR A 92 7.34 6.96 -6.20
CA TYR A 92 8.35 8.01 -6.39
C TYR A 92 9.42 7.97 -5.29
N LYS A 93 9.01 7.79 -4.03
CA LYS A 93 9.90 7.77 -2.87
C LYS A 93 10.79 6.53 -2.82
N TYR A 94 10.23 5.34 -3.10
CA TYR A 94 10.90 4.05 -2.84
C TYR A 94 11.44 3.34 -4.09
N ARG A 95 11.20 3.86 -5.30
CA ARG A 95 11.69 3.25 -6.56
C ARG A 95 13.19 2.98 -6.55
N LYS A 96 14.00 3.89 -5.99
CA LYS A 96 15.46 3.70 -5.94
C LYS A 96 15.87 2.61 -4.93
N GLU A 97 15.24 2.60 -3.77
CA GLU A 97 15.53 1.63 -2.71
C GLU A 97 15.18 0.21 -3.14
N GLU A 98 14.07 0.03 -3.86
CA GLU A 98 13.64 -1.29 -4.32
C GLU A 98 14.60 -1.90 -5.35
N VAL A 99 15.13 -1.09 -6.29
CA VAL A 99 16.15 -1.54 -7.26
C VAL A 99 17.45 -1.96 -6.56
N ILE A 100 17.85 -1.22 -5.52
CA ILE A 100 19.05 -1.52 -4.73
C ILE A 100 18.86 -2.81 -3.91
N THR A 101 17.69 -2.98 -3.29
CA THR A 101 17.38 -4.19 -2.52
C THR A 101 17.29 -5.41 -3.42
N GLY A 102 16.63 -5.31 -4.59
CA GLY A 102 16.55 -6.39 -5.57
C GLY A 102 17.92 -6.84 -6.08
N THR A 103 18.80 -5.89 -6.44
CA THR A 103 20.17 -6.20 -6.87
C THR A 103 20.99 -6.86 -5.77
N ARG A 104 20.87 -6.44 -4.51
CA ARG A 104 21.54 -7.09 -3.37
C ARG A 104 21.09 -8.53 -3.19
N THR A 105 19.79 -8.81 -3.27
CA THR A 105 19.24 -10.17 -3.10
C THR A 105 19.72 -11.09 -4.22
N ILE A 106 19.70 -10.62 -5.47
CA ILE A 106 20.23 -11.36 -6.63
C ILE A 106 21.72 -11.63 -6.45
N LEU A 107 22.49 -10.63 -6.03
CA LEU A 107 23.93 -10.75 -5.83
C LEU A 107 24.28 -11.71 -4.68
N GLN A 108 23.51 -11.69 -3.59
CA GLN A 108 23.62 -12.67 -2.51
C GLN A 108 23.26 -14.09 -2.97
N PHE A 109 22.22 -14.23 -3.80
CA PHE A 109 21.83 -15.52 -4.36
C PHE A 109 22.93 -16.09 -5.26
N ILE A 110 23.48 -15.28 -6.17
CA ILE A 110 24.60 -15.64 -7.04
C ILE A 110 25.82 -16.03 -6.19
N LYS A 111 26.19 -15.21 -5.19
CA LYS A 111 27.33 -15.50 -4.31
C LYS A 111 27.13 -16.81 -3.53
N ARG A 112 25.93 -17.07 -3.02
CA ARG A 112 25.63 -18.30 -2.29
C ARG A 112 25.76 -19.53 -3.20
N ASN A 113 25.29 -19.41 -4.43
CA ASN A 113 25.33 -20.51 -5.40
C ASN A 113 26.76 -20.77 -5.92
N SER A 114 27.53 -19.72 -6.17
CA SER A 114 28.94 -19.85 -6.59
C SER A 114 29.81 -20.47 -5.49
N THR A 115 29.59 -20.09 -4.22
CA THR A 115 30.32 -20.69 -3.10
C THR A 115 29.98 -22.18 -2.94
N LYS A 116 28.71 -22.56 -3.12
CA LYS A 116 28.30 -23.97 -3.15
C LYS A 116 28.96 -24.74 -4.28
N ALA A 117 28.99 -24.18 -5.49
CA ALA A 117 29.63 -24.80 -6.64
C ALA A 117 31.14 -24.98 -6.43
N TYR A 118 31.82 -23.96 -5.91
CA TYR A 118 33.25 -24.02 -5.58
C TYR A 118 33.57 -25.10 -4.54
N ASN A 119 32.80 -25.16 -3.46
CA ASN A 119 32.98 -26.19 -2.43
C ASN A 119 32.68 -27.60 -2.96
N GLY A 120 31.72 -27.73 -3.88
CA GLY A 120 31.43 -29.00 -4.55
C GLY A 120 32.61 -29.50 -5.38
N ILE A 121 33.27 -28.62 -6.13
CA ILE A 121 34.42 -28.96 -6.98
C ILE A 121 35.67 -29.26 -6.15
N LYS A 122 35.90 -28.53 -5.05
CA LYS A 122 37.04 -28.74 -4.15
C LYS A 122 37.03 -30.12 -3.48
N ASN A 123 35.85 -30.69 -3.24
CA ASN A 123 35.69 -31.98 -2.57
C ASN A 123 35.70 -33.19 -3.53
N ILE A 124 35.99 -32.98 -4.82
CA ILE A 124 36.16 -34.08 -5.77
C ILE A 124 37.54 -34.73 -5.49
N PRO A 125 37.60 -36.01 -5.09
CA PRO A 125 38.87 -36.68 -4.85
C PRO A 125 39.68 -36.72 -6.15
N LYS A 126 40.93 -36.23 -6.08
CA LYS A 126 41.87 -36.32 -7.19
C LYS A 126 42.23 -37.80 -7.40
N THR A 127 41.67 -38.41 -8.43
CA THR A 127 42.15 -39.65 -9.04
C THR A 127 43.46 -39.42 -9.77
#